data_AF-F8PM37-F1
#
_entry.id   AF-F8PM37-F1
#
_cell.length_a   1.000
_cell.length_b   1.000
_cell.length_c   1.000
_cell.angle_alpha   90.00
_cell.angle_beta   90.00
_cell.angle_gamma   90.00
#
_symmetry.space_group_name_H-M   'P 1'
#
loop_
_entity.id
_entity.type
_entity.pdbx_description
1 polymer ?
#
loop_
_entity_poly.entity_id
_entity_poly.type
_entity_poly.pdbx_seq_one_letter_code
_entity_poly.pdbx_strand_id
1 'polypeptide(L)'
;MSMAFKETKYLRLVDGSIWGLCTIDLFGLRIGRAVWDRNLRGSALIFAEREFFNNERKKKEEQKKLKGKKRKRSSLNAQGKHLAAILCKTDRAPRALVINAGATNPEGADDSTDMDLQGCRQTVFDVYFENQDADHFSQYKQQVIKPPKISKRSQLNNYSMTLGDFSLRDVLEDWREEQTRKIYGESVLVNLGPSAVMTNHILDRIIGCAHHQKIKTLQDLKKETKWMEVETLGLDVITIIQQHVQSFSPYNFHTKENYSRKCVMYGNACASRGGKENQIVDIG
;
A
#
# COMPACT_ATOMS: atom_id res chain seq x y z
N MET A 1 -3.64 -1.91 -27.43
CA MET A 1 -3.76 -3.34 -27.05
C MET A 1 -4.93 -3.92 -27.82
N SER A 2 -4.72 -4.94 -28.68
CA SER A 2 -5.76 -5.43 -29.58
C SER A 2 -6.83 -6.26 -28.85
N MET A 3 -8.05 -6.31 -29.40
CA MET A 3 -9.16 -7.11 -28.85
C MET A 3 -8.84 -8.61 -28.82
N ALA A 4 -8.14 -9.11 -29.85
CA ALA A 4 -7.71 -10.50 -29.94
C ALA A 4 -6.84 -10.94 -28.73
N PHE A 5 -6.04 -10.03 -28.17
CA PHE A 5 -5.24 -10.32 -26.99
C PHE A 5 -6.09 -10.47 -25.71
N LYS A 6 -7.18 -9.69 -25.59
CA LYS A 6 -8.08 -9.74 -24.43
C LYS A 6 -8.92 -11.03 -24.44
N GLU A 7 -9.44 -11.42 -25.60
CA GLU A 7 -10.21 -12.66 -25.76
C GLU A 7 -9.34 -13.90 -25.51
N THR A 8 -8.12 -13.93 -26.06
CA THR A 8 -7.19 -15.05 -25.81
C THR A 8 -6.84 -15.17 -24.32
N LYS A 9 -6.64 -14.04 -23.62
CA LYS A 9 -6.43 -14.07 -22.17
C LYS A 9 -7.66 -14.48 -21.38
N TYR A 10 -8.85 -14.05 -21.79
CA TYR A 10 -10.10 -14.43 -21.15
C TYR A 10 -10.35 -15.94 -21.26
N LEU A 11 -10.20 -16.51 -22.46
CA LEU A 11 -10.35 -17.96 -22.66
C LEU A 11 -9.38 -18.75 -21.80
N ARG A 12 -8.12 -18.30 -21.71
CA ARG A 12 -7.11 -18.91 -20.85
C ARG A 12 -7.39 -18.76 -19.34
N LEU A 13 -8.13 -17.72 -18.94
CA LEU A 13 -8.57 -17.50 -17.57
C LEU A 13 -9.72 -18.45 -17.20
N VAL A 14 -10.62 -18.69 -18.16
CA VAL A 14 -11.78 -19.57 -17.99
C VAL A 14 -11.37 -21.05 -18.01
N ASP A 15 -10.41 -21.43 -18.87
CA ASP A 15 -9.91 -22.81 -18.95
C ASP A 15 -8.90 -23.17 -17.84
N GLY A 16 -8.52 -22.21 -16.99
CA GLY A 16 -7.57 -22.40 -15.89
C GLY A 16 -6.11 -22.55 -16.33
N SER A 17 -5.78 -22.37 -17.61
CA SER A 17 -4.43 -22.42 -18.15
C SER A 17 -3.58 -21.21 -17.73
N ILE A 18 -4.21 -20.07 -17.44
CA ILE A 18 -3.60 -18.97 -16.70
C ILE A 18 -4.47 -18.61 -15.49
N TRP A 19 -3.90 -18.83 -14.31
CA TRP A 19 -4.42 -18.23 -13.08
C TRP A 19 -4.22 -16.73 -13.22
N GLY A 20 -5.30 -15.96 -13.18
CA GLY A 20 -5.26 -14.52 -13.33
C GLY A 20 -4.13 -13.95 -12.49
N LEU A 21 -3.27 -13.14 -13.12
CA LEU A 21 -2.32 -12.28 -12.41
C LEU A 21 -3.13 -11.35 -11.50
N CYS A 22 -3.56 -11.84 -10.33
CA CYS A 22 -3.78 -11.03 -9.14
C CYS A 22 -2.40 -10.66 -8.59
N THR A 23 -1.60 -9.97 -9.39
CA THR A 23 -0.28 -9.46 -9.01
C THR A 23 -0.36 -8.04 -8.45
N ILE A 24 -1.54 -7.45 -8.33
CA ILE A 24 -1.65 -6.04 -7.96
C ILE A 24 -1.92 -5.88 -6.45
N ASP A 25 -2.58 -6.85 -5.81
CA ASP A 25 -2.98 -6.71 -4.42
C ASP A 25 -2.41 -7.87 -3.58
N LEU A 26 -1.75 -7.54 -2.46
CA LEU A 26 -1.22 -8.46 -1.43
C LEU A 26 -2.18 -9.58 -1.01
N PHE A 27 -3.47 -9.43 -1.30
CA PHE A 27 -4.54 -10.38 -1.02
C PHE A 27 -4.42 -11.69 -1.83
N GLY A 28 -4.10 -11.61 -3.13
CA GLY A 28 -3.97 -12.79 -4.00
C GLY A 28 -2.78 -13.67 -3.64
N LEU A 29 -1.68 -13.06 -3.19
CA LEU A 29 -0.43 -13.74 -2.86
C LEU A 29 -0.52 -14.59 -1.58
N ARG A 30 -1.40 -14.23 -0.62
CA ARG A 30 -1.55 -14.99 0.64
C ARG A 30 -2.48 -16.20 0.50
N ILE A 31 -3.58 -16.08 -0.24
CA ILE A 31 -4.52 -17.18 -0.44
C ILE A 31 -3.94 -18.23 -1.40
N GLY A 32 -3.22 -17.79 -2.44
CA GLY A 32 -2.63 -18.68 -3.42
C GLY A 32 -1.57 -19.65 -2.85
N ARG A 33 -0.84 -19.26 -1.79
CA ARG A 33 0.19 -20.13 -1.19
C ARG A 33 -0.37 -21.30 -0.38
N ALA A 34 -1.59 -21.19 0.16
CA ALA A 34 -2.21 -22.27 0.92
C ALA A 34 -2.78 -23.40 0.03
N VAL A 35 -2.88 -23.16 -1.28
CA VAL A 35 -3.50 -24.06 -2.27
C VAL A 35 -2.50 -24.41 -3.37
N TRP A 36 -1.27 -24.78 -2.99
CA TRP A 36 -0.24 -25.23 -3.95
C TRP A 36 -0.41 -26.69 -4.38
N ASP A 37 -1.11 -27.51 -3.60
CA ASP A 37 -1.43 -28.87 -3.98
C ASP A 37 -2.63 -28.89 -4.94
N ARG A 38 -2.42 -29.44 -6.15
CA ARG A 38 -3.47 -29.56 -7.19
C ARG A 38 -4.63 -30.45 -6.76
N ASN A 39 -4.43 -31.29 -5.75
CA ASN A 39 -5.47 -32.18 -5.24
C ASN A 39 -6.29 -31.56 -4.09
N LEU A 40 -5.91 -30.38 -3.59
CA LEU A 40 -6.61 -29.71 -2.50
C LEU A 40 -7.49 -28.57 -3.03
N ARG A 41 -8.77 -28.58 -2.65
CA ARG A 41 -9.72 -27.51 -2.98
C ARG A 41 -9.82 -26.55 -1.80
N GLY A 42 -9.16 -25.39 -1.89
CA GLY A 42 -9.31 -24.32 -0.91
C GLY A 42 -10.60 -23.54 -1.14
N SER A 43 -11.29 -23.15 -0.06
CA SER A 43 -12.38 -22.18 -0.08
C SER A 43 -11.97 -20.98 0.77
N ALA A 44 -12.10 -19.76 0.22
CA ALA A 44 -11.81 -18.53 0.94
C ALA A 44 -13.11 -17.76 1.18
N LEU A 45 -13.34 -17.37 2.43
CA LEU A 45 -14.43 -16.48 2.80
C LEU A 45 -13.90 -15.04 2.79
N ILE A 46 -14.42 -14.22 1.89
CA ILE A 46 -14.01 -12.82 1.77
C ILE A 46 -15.08 -11.96 2.42
N PHE A 47 -14.71 -11.22 3.46
CA PHE A 47 -15.54 -10.18 4.03
C PHE A 47 -15.26 -8.88 3.29
N ALA A 48 -16.26 -8.35 2.59
CA ALA A 48 -16.22 -7.01 2.01
C ALA A 48 -17.21 -6.12 2.75
N GLU A 49 -16.81 -4.90 3.09
CA GLU A 49 -17.73 -3.93 3.66
C GLU A 49 -18.80 -3.57 2.62
N ARG A 50 -20.03 -3.30 3.10
CA ARG A 50 -21.20 -3.04 2.26
C ARG A 50 -20.98 -1.94 1.22
N GLU A 51 -20.13 -0.96 1.50
CA GLU A 51 -19.88 0.17 0.59
C GLU A 51 -19.07 -0.17 -0.67
N PHE A 52 -18.42 -1.34 -0.72
CA PHE A 52 -17.66 -1.78 -1.89
C PHE A 52 -18.52 -2.48 -2.95
N PHE A 53 -19.79 -2.79 -2.64
CA PHE A 53 -20.70 -3.41 -3.59
C PHE A 53 -21.20 -2.40 -4.63
N ASN A 54 -21.18 -2.78 -5.91
CA ASN A 54 -21.61 -1.93 -7.03
C ASN A 54 -23.05 -1.39 -6.85
N ASN A 55 -23.92 -2.18 -6.22
CA ASN A 55 -25.30 -1.79 -5.92
C ASN A 55 -25.36 -0.60 -4.94
N GLU A 56 -24.48 -0.56 -3.95
CA GLU A 56 -24.41 0.53 -2.97
C GLU A 56 -23.78 1.79 -3.58
N ARG A 57 -22.80 1.63 -4.48
CA ARG A 57 -22.26 2.76 -5.28
C ARG A 57 -23.33 3.39 -6.17
N LYS A 58 -24.10 2.59 -6.90
CA LYS A 58 -25.21 3.07 -7.75
C LYS A 58 -26.27 3.82 -6.92
N LYS A 59 -26.70 3.26 -5.79
CA LYS A 59 -27.63 3.94 -4.87
C LYS A 59 -27.08 5.28 -4.37
N LYS A 60 -25.80 5.33 -4.00
CA LYS A 60 -25.14 6.56 -3.53
C LYS A 60 -25.08 7.63 -4.63
N GLU A 61 -24.84 7.23 -5.89
CA GLU A 61 -24.87 8.13 -7.04
C GLU A 61 -26.27 8.65 -7.36
N GLU A 62 -27.28 7.78 -7.35
CA GLU A 62 -28.68 8.18 -7.54
C GLU A 62 -29.14 9.16 -6.46
N GLN A 63 -28.78 8.91 -5.20
CA GLN A 63 -29.05 9.84 -4.11
C GLN A 63 -28.35 11.18 -4.29
N LYS A 64 -27.10 11.20 -4.79
CA LYS A 64 -26.40 12.46 -5.12
C LYS A 64 -27.12 13.21 -6.25
N LYS A 65 -27.57 12.52 -7.31
CA LYS A 65 -28.35 13.13 -8.41
C LYS A 65 -29.67 13.73 -7.91
N LEU A 66 -30.39 13.03 -7.04
CA LEU A 66 -31.63 13.51 -6.43
C LEU A 66 -31.40 14.75 -5.53
N LYS A 67 -30.36 14.74 -4.69
CA LYS A 67 -29.99 15.88 -3.84
C LYS A 67 -29.58 17.10 -4.68
N GLY A 68 -28.85 16.91 -5.79
CA GLY A 68 -28.49 17.97 -6.72
C GLY A 68 -29.71 18.64 -7.37
N LYS A 69 -30.68 17.85 -7.83
CA LYS A 69 -31.95 18.37 -8.40
C LYS A 69 -32.76 19.19 -7.39
N LYS A 70 -32.83 18.75 -6.12
CA LYS A 70 -33.50 19.51 -5.06
C LYS A 70 -32.86 20.88 -4.82
N ARG A 71 -31.52 20.95 -4.79
CA ARG A 71 -30.77 22.21 -4.61
C ARG A 71 -30.99 23.20 -5.76
N LYS A 72 -31.04 22.74 -7.02
CA LYS A 72 -31.34 23.59 -8.19
C LYS A 72 -32.77 24.15 -8.15
N ARG A 73 -33.76 23.35 -7.70
CA ARG A 73 -35.14 23.83 -7.54
C ARG A 73 -35.26 24.88 -6.44
N SER A 74 -34.55 24.72 -5.32
CA SER A 74 -34.56 25.74 -4.25
C SER A 74 -33.90 27.06 -4.67
N SER A 75 -32.83 27.02 -5.48
CA SER A 75 -32.17 28.26 -5.96
C SER A 75 -33.01 29.02 -6.97
N LEU A 76 -33.69 28.34 -7.91
CA LEU A 76 -34.60 28.98 -8.87
C LEU A 76 -35.83 29.58 -8.17
N ASN A 77 -36.38 28.90 -7.16
CA ASN A 77 -37.51 29.42 -6.39
C ASN A 77 -37.11 30.66 -5.55
N ALA A 78 -35.89 30.70 -5.02
CA ALA A 78 -35.37 31.88 -4.33
C ALA A 78 -35.23 33.10 -5.27
N GLN A 79 -34.77 32.89 -6.51
CA GLN A 79 -34.69 33.96 -7.52
C GLN A 79 -36.07 34.43 -7.99
N GLY A 80 -37.04 33.52 -8.16
CA GLY A 80 -38.42 33.87 -8.52
C GLY A 80 -39.13 34.73 -7.45
N LYS A 81 -38.90 34.43 -6.16
CA LYS A 81 -39.43 35.25 -5.05
C LYS A 81 -38.82 36.66 -5.02
N HIS A 82 -37.55 36.81 -5.38
CA HIS A 82 -36.91 38.12 -5.46
C HIS A 82 -37.51 38.98 -6.59
N LEU A 83 -37.75 38.40 -7.78
CA LEU A 83 -38.38 39.12 -8.89
C LEU A 83 -39.85 39.46 -8.62
N ALA A 84 -40.64 38.54 -8.03
CA ALA A 84 -42.02 38.82 -7.65
C ALA A 84 -42.13 39.95 -6.60
N ALA A 85 -41.19 40.01 -5.65
CA ALA A 85 -41.13 41.10 -4.67
C ALA A 85 -40.76 42.46 -5.29
N ILE A 86 -40.02 42.47 -6.40
CA ILE A 86 -39.71 43.70 -7.16
C ILE A 86 -40.94 44.16 -7.96
N LEU A 87 -41.69 43.23 -8.57
CA LEU A 87 -42.87 43.55 -9.37
C LEU A 87 -44.09 44.02 -8.56
N CYS A 88 -44.28 43.55 -7.31
CA CYS A 88 -45.39 44.00 -6.47
C CYS A 88 -45.22 45.41 -5.86
N LYS A 89 -44.08 46.09 -6.06
CA LYS A 89 -43.84 47.44 -5.50
C LYS A 89 -44.15 48.58 -6.47
N THR A 90 -44.63 48.28 -7.67
CA THR A 90 -44.97 49.31 -8.67
C THR A 90 -46.47 49.33 -8.94
N ASP A 91 -47.24 49.97 -8.06
CA ASP A 91 -48.61 50.43 -8.34
C ASP A 91 -48.59 51.62 -9.31
N ARG A 92 -48.17 51.39 -10.56
CA ARG A 92 -48.43 52.30 -11.67
C ARG A 92 -48.90 51.52 -12.87
N ALA A 93 -50.10 51.89 -13.31
CA ALA A 93 -50.85 51.30 -14.42
C ALA A 93 -49.99 51.03 -15.68
N PRO A 94 -50.29 49.96 -16.42
CA PRO A 94 -49.41 49.45 -17.46
C PRO A 94 -49.48 50.34 -18.70
N ARG A 95 -48.32 50.78 -19.21
CA ARG A 95 -48.17 51.10 -20.62
C ARG A 95 -47.79 49.82 -21.35
N ALA A 96 -48.65 49.41 -22.27
CA ALA A 96 -48.46 48.30 -23.18
C ALA A 96 -47.09 48.43 -23.86
N LEU A 97 -46.23 47.44 -23.64
CA LEU A 97 -44.98 47.29 -24.36
C LEU A 97 -45.06 45.97 -25.12
N VAL A 98 -45.33 46.12 -26.42
CA VAL A 98 -45.31 45.05 -27.41
C VAL A 98 -43.89 44.52 -27.47
N ILE A 99 -43.69 43.26 -27.06
CA ILE A 99 -42.44 42.53 -27.29
C ILE A 99 -42.77 41.43 -28.29
N ASN A 100 -42.28 41.60 -29.51
CA ASN A 100 -42.31 40.59 -30.56
C ASN A 100 -41.46 39.38 -30.12
N ALA A 101 -42.10 38.22 -30.02
CA ALA A 101 -41.43 36.94 -29.84
C ALA A 101 -40.85 36.48 -31.19
N GLY A 102 -39.55 36.68 -31.38
CA GLY A 102 -38.78 36.06 -32.45
C GLY A 102 -38.39 34.64 -32.03
N ALA A 103 -39.10 33.66 -32.56
CA ALA A 103 -38.74 32.25 -32.46
C ALA A 103 -37.48 31.96 -33.29
N THR A 104 -36.49 31.32 -32.68
CA THR A 104 -35.46 30.55 -33.40
C THR A 104 -35.30 29.21 -32.69
N ASN A 105 -35.66 28.15 -33.42
CA ASN A 105 -35.40 26.77 -33.04
C ASN A 105 -33.91 26.48 -33.19
N PRO A 106 -33.31 25.68 -32.30
CA PRO A 106 -32.23 24.80 -32.71
C PRO A 106 -32.74 23.35 -32.81
N GLU A 107 -32.95 22.92 -34.05
CA GLU A 107 -32.78 21.54 -34.47
C GLU A 107 -31.34 21.10 -34.22
N GLY A 108 -31.17 19.88 -33.75
CA GLY A 108 -29.85 19.29 -33.52
C GLY A 108 -29.98 17.99 -32.74
N ALA A 109 -30.58 16.99 -33.39
CA ALA A 109 -30.56 15.61 -32.95
C ALA A 109 -29.19 15.01 -33.28
N ASP A 110 -28.37 14.77 -32.27
CA ASP A 110 -27.19 13.92 -32.34
C ASP A 110 -27.54 12.51 -31.84
N ASP A 111 -27.84 11.67 -32.83
CA ASP A 111 -27.99 10.22 -32.73
C ASP A 111 -26.62 9.60 -32.37
N SER A 112 -26.31 9.51 -31.07
CA SER A 112 -25.17 8.73 -30.59
C SER A 112 -25.64 7.33 -30.24
N THR A 113 -25.30 6.39 -31.11
CA THR A 113 -25.46 4.95 -30.93
C THR A 113 -24.78 4.50 -29.62
N ASP A 114 -25.61 4.22 -28.63
CA ASP A 114 -25.24 3.53 -27.39
C ASP A 114 -24.92 2.08 -27.76
N MET A 115 -23.64 1.78 -27.97
CA MET A 115 -23.17 0.41 -28.14
C MET A 115 -23.28 -0.28 -26.78
N ASP A 116 -24.30 -1.13 -26.66
CA ASP A 116 -24.52 -2.07 -25.56
C ASP A 116 -23.21 -2.81 -25.20
N LEU A 117 -22.52 -2.29 -24.19
CA LEU A 117 -21.51 -3.03 -23.44
C LEU A 117 -22.26 -4.09 -22.64
N GLN A 118 -22.57 -5.20 -23.30
CA GLN A 118 -23.01 -6.44 -22.67
C GLN A 118 -21.84 -7.01 -21.85
N GLY A 119 -21.57 -6.35 -20.73
CA GLY A 119 -20.63 -6.79 -19.73
C GLY A 119 -21.03 -8.18 -19.29
N CYS A 120 -20.07 -9.12 -19.41
CA CYS A 120 -20.18 -10.47 -18.91
C CYS A 120 -20.72 -10.44 -17.47
N ARG A 121 -21.99 -10.82 -17.30
CA ARG A 121 -22.57 -11.09 -15.99
C ARG A 121 -21.88 -12.33 -15.45
N GLN A 122 -20.83 -12.14 -14.66
CA GLN A 122 -20.51 -13.13 -13.64
C GLN A 122 -21.74 -13.20 -12.75
N THR A 123 -22.44 -14.33 -12.83
CA THR A 123 -23.47 -14.71 -11.87
C THR A 123 -22.78 -14.88 -10.53
N VAL A 124 -22.63 -13.78 -9.80
CA VAL A 124 -22.36 -13.83 -8.36
C VAL A 124 -23.60 -14.47 -7.78
N PHE A 125 -23.46 -15.70 -7.30
CA PHE A 125 -24.48 -16.31 -6.45
C PHE A 125 -24.53 -15.45 -5.18
N ASP A 126 -25.50 -14.54 -5.14
CA ASP A 126 -25.91 -13.81 -3.95
C ASP A 126 -26.59 -14.81 -3.00
N VAL A 127 -25.81 -15.71 -2.40
CA VAL A 127 -26.28 -16.53 -1.28
C VAL A 127 -26.26 -15.64 -0.05
N TYR A 128 -27.37 -14.96 0.19
CA TYR A 128 -27.64 -14.34 1.48
C TYR A 128 -27.91 -15.47 2.48
N PHE A 129 -26.93 -15.79 3.31
CA PHE A 129 -27.20 -16.51 4.54
C PHE A 129 -27.93 -15.54 5.47
N GLU A 130 -29.26 -15.62 5.49
CA GLU A 130 -30.05 -15.07 6.58
C GLU A 130 -29.62 -15.82 7.85
N ASN A 131 -28.79 -15.16 8.66
CA ASN A 131 -28.38 -15.66 9.97
C ASN A 131 -29.61 -15.64 10.90
N GLN A 132 -30.45 -16.67 10.84
CA GLN A 132 -31.67 -16.77 11.65
C GLN A 132 -31.38 -17.12 13.12
N ASP A 133 -30.13 -17.45 13.49
CA ASP A 133 -29.77 -17.84 14.86
C ASP A 133 -28.74 -16.88 15.50
N ALA A 134 -29.14 -15.62 15.67
CA ALA A 134 -28.33 -14.65 16.42
C ALA A 134 -28.07 -15.09 17.88
N ASP A 135 -28.99 -15.87 18.46
CA ASP A 135 -28.89 -16.32 19.85
C ASP A 135 -27.90 -17.47 20.07
N HIS A 136 -27.61 -18.29 19.05
CA HIS A 136 -26.64 -19.39 19.16
C HIS A 136 -25.20 -18.89 19.37
N PHE A 137 -24.91 -17.62 19.04
CA PHE A 137 -23.59 -17.02 19.25
C PHE A 137 -23.39 -16.45 20.67
N SER A 138 -24.42 -16.41 21.50
CA SER A 138 -24.33 -15.86 22.86
C SER A 138 -23.40 -16.67 23.78
N GLN A 139 -23.28 -17.98 23.55
CA GLN A 139 -22.33 -18.86 24.27
C GLN A 139 -20.86 -18.56 23.95
N TYR A 140 -20.58 -17.90 22.80
CA TYR A 140 -19.25 -17.47 22.41
C TYR A 140 -18.94 -16.04 22.85
N LYS A 141 -19.72 -15.46 23.78
CA LYS A 141 -19.27 -14.30 24.57
C LYS A 141 -18.14 -14.74 25.50
N GLN A 142 -17.02 -15.17 24.92
CA GLN A 142 -15.76 -15.29 25.62
C GLN A 142 -15.50 -13.96 26.30
N GLN A 143 -15.20 -14.02 27.60
CA GLN A 143 -14.78 -12.84 28.34
C GLN A 143 -13.55 -12.29 27.63
N VAL A 144 -13.72 -11.17 26.93
CA VAL A 144 -12.62 -10.50 26.25
C VAL A 144 -11.73 -9.94 27.35
N ILE A 145 -10.75 -10.75 27.77
CA ILE A 145 -9.69 -10.29 28.65
C ILE A 145 -9.02 -9.16 27.90
N LYS A 146 -9.17 -7.93 28.40
CA LYS A 146 -8.53 -6.77 27.80
C LYS A 146 -7.03 -7.05 27.79
N PRO A 147 -6.38 -7.11 26.61
CA PRO A 147 -4.96 -7.40 26.57
C PRO A 147 -4.21 -6.37 27.42
N PRO A 148 -3.13 -6.76 28.10
CA PRO A 148 -2.35 -5.84 28.90
C PRO A 148 -1.96 -4.63 28.05
N LYS A 149 -2.05 -3.43 28.64
CA LYS A 149 -1.73 -2.17 27.93
C LYS A 149 -0.27 -2.21 27.49
N ILE A 150 -0.04 -2.50 26.22
CA ILE A 150 1.30 -2.51 25.63
C ILE A 150 1.85 -1.08 25.70
N SER A 151 3.06 -0.92 26.25
CA SER A 151 3.72 0.38 26.33
C SER A 151 3.86 0.97 24.92
N LYS A 152 3.54 2.26 24.76
CA LYS A 152 3.66 2.94 23.47
C LYS A 152 5.14 3.03 23.06
N ARG A 153 5.38 2.94 21.74
CA ARG A 153 6.69 3.24 21.13
C ARG A 153 7.06 4.69 21.43
N SER A 154 8.34 4.96 21.63
CA SER A 154 8.80 6.34 21.81
C SER A 154 8.56 7.17 20.54
N GLN A 155 8.22 8.45 20.67
CA GLN A 155 8.23 9.35 19.52
C GLN A 155 9.69 9.75 19.25
N LEU A 156 10.13 9.57 18.00
CA LEU A 156 11.44 10.05 17.56
C LEU A 156 11.24 11.44 16.96
N ASN A 157 12.12 12.37 17.31
CA ASN A 157 12.14 13.66 16.66
C ASN A 157 12.65 13.47 15.22
N ASN A 158 12.20 14.33 14.31
CA ASN A 158 12.79 14.39 12.98
C ASN A 158 14.25 14.80 13.14
N TYR A 159 15.16 13.98 12.62
CA TYR A 159 16.59 14.24 12.66
C TYR A 159 17.18 14.00 11.26
N SER A 160 18.28 14.68 10.97
CA SER A 160 19.07 14.43 9.77
C SER A 160 20.06 13.30 10.07
N MET A 161 20.14 12.29 9.22
CA MET A 161 21.13 11.22 9.39
C MET A 161 22.54 11.81 9.38
N THR A 162 23.33 11.43 10.38
CA THR A 162 24.73 11.79 10.51
C THR A 162 25.63 10.76 9.81
N LEU A 163 26.91 11.09 9.61
CA LEU A 163 27.87 10.15 9.03
C LEU A 163 27.98 8.84 9.84
N GLY A 164 27.86 8.92 11.17
CA GLY A 164 27.82 7.75 12.03
C GLY A 164 26.60 6.86 11.75
N ASP A 165 25.44 7.47 11.47
CA ASP A 165 24.22 6.72 11.18
C ASP A 165 24.28 5.96 9.85
N PHE A 166 24.93 6.55 8.83
CA PHE A 166 25.20 5.86 7.56
C PHE A 166 26.12 4.66 7.76
N SER A 167 27.23 4.84 8.50
CA SER A 167 28.13 3.72 8.77
C SER A 167 27.46 2.61 9.58
N LEU A 168 26.54 2.94 10.50
CA LEU A 168 25.74 1.94 11.21
C LEU A 168 24.77 1.20 10.28
N ARG A 169 24.15 1.93 9.34
CA ARG A 169 23.28 1.34 8.32
C ARG A 169 24.02 0.29 7.51
N ASP A 170 25.19 0.62 6.98
CA ASP A 170 25.97 -0.29 6.13
C ASP A 170 26.32 -1.59 6.88
N VAL A 171 26.81 -1.47 8.13
CA VAL A 171 27.14 -2.63 8.97
C VAL A 171 25.91 -3.51 9.26
N LEU A 172 24.74 -2.89 9.49
CA LEU A 172 23.51 -3.64 9.70
C LEU A 172 22.96 -4.27 8.41
N GLU A 173 23.19 -3.66 7.25
CA GLU A 173 22.84 -4.25 5.95
C GLU A 173 23.70 -5.47 5.65
N ASP A 174 25.02 -5.39 5.80
CA ASP A 174 25.95 -6.52 5.71
C ASP A 174 25.52 -7.66 6.65
N TRP A 175 25.20 -7.32 7.90
CA TRP A 175 24.73 -8.30 8.89
C TRP A 175 23.39 -8.94 8.47
N ARG A 176 22.43 -8.18 7.91
CA ARG A 176 21.14 -8.72 7.44
C ARG A 176 21.30 -9.70 6.28
N GLU A 177 22.21 -9.42 5.35
CA GLU A 177 22.50 -10.33 4.24
C GLU A 177 23.05 -11.66 4.76
N GLU A 178 24.02 -11.59 5.68
CA GLU A 178 24.61 -12.79 6.26
C GLU A 178 23.60 -13.61 7.08
N GLN A 179 22.75 -12.97 7.89
CA GLN A 179 21.70 -13.69 8.61
C GLN A 179 20.66 -14.30 7.66
N THR A 180 20.34 -13.62 6.56
CA THR A 180 19.38 -14.14 5.57
C THR A 180 19.96 -15.37 4.89
N ARG A 181 21.23 -15.32 4.48
CA ARG A 181 21.95 -16.46 3.91
C ARG A 181 21.99 -17.64 4.89
N LYS A 182 22.27 -17.37 6.18
CA LYS A 182 22.41 -18.40 7.21
C LYS A 182 21.10 -19.09 7.57
N ILE A 183 20.00 -18.33 7.73
CA ILE A 183 18.70 -18.86 8.20
C ILE A 183 17.89 -19.44 7.04
N TYR A 184 17.85 -18.73 5.91
CA TYR A 184 16.95 -19.03 4.81
C TYR A 184 17.66 -19.58 3.56
N GLY A 185 19.00 -19.49 3.51
CA GLY A 185 19.80 -19.94 2.37
C GLY A 185 20.00 -18.87 1.29
N GLU A 186 20.96 -19.11 0.41
CA GLU A 186 21.34 -18.19 -0.68
C GLU A 186 20.19 -17.93 -1.66
N SER A 187 19.35 -18.94 -1.93
CA SER A 187 18.22 -18.80 -2.84
C SER A 187 17.21 -17.75 -2.36
N VAL A 188 16.99 -17.64 -1.05
CA VAL A 188 16.10 -16.64 -0.47
C VAL A 188 16.74 -15.26 -0.51
N LEU A 189 18.04 -15.16 -0.25
CA LEU A 189 18.78 -13.91 -0.38
C LEU A 189 18.69 -13.35 -1.81
N VAL A 190 18.87 -14.17 -2.84
CA VAL A 190 18.79 -13.70 -4.24
C VAL A 190 17.37 -13.27 -4.64
N ASN A 191 16.33 -13.99 -4.17
CA ASN A 191 14.96 -13.75 -4.62
C ASN A 191 14.20 -12.70 -3.78
N LEU A 192 14.42 -12.66 -2.46
CA LEU A 192 13.71 -11.78 -1.52
C LEU A 192 14.62 -10.71 -0.91
N GLY A 193 15.93 -10.90 -0.97
CA GLY A 193 16.91 -10.01 -0.36
C GLY A 193 16.97 -10.10 1.17
N PRO A 194 17.80 -9.26 1.80
CA PRO A 194 17.93 -9.15 3.26
C PRO A 194 16.67 -8.67 3.99
N SER A 195 15.60 -8.37 3.24
CA SER A 195 14.29 -8.01 3.78
C SER A 195 13.56 -9.16 4.48
N ALA A 196 13.98 -10.42 4.22
CA ALA A 196 13.40 -11.62 4.82
C ALA A 196 13.62 -11.70 6.35
N VAL A 197 14.81 -11.33 6.83
CA VAL A 197 15.13 -11.29 8.27
C VAL A 197 14.58 -10.03 8.94
N MET A 198 14.84 -8.88 8.32
CA MET A 198 14.47 -7.58 8.88
C MET A 198 14.06 -6.64 7.77
N THR A 199 12.92 -5.98 7.88
CA THR A 199 12.46 -5.03 6.85
C THR A 199 13.17 -3.69 6.96
N ASN A 200 13.25 -2.93 5.85
CA ASN A 200 13.94 -1.64 5.82
C ASN A 200 13.35 -0.63 6.82
N HIS A 201 12.03 -0.61 7.02
CA HIS A 201 11.39 0.23 8.04
C HIS A 201 11.86 -0.11 9.46
N ILE A 202 12.09 -1.39 9.77
CA ILE A 202 12.62 -1.80 11.08
C ILE A 202 14.08 -1.34 11.22
N LEU A 203 14.89 -1.51 10.17
CA LEU A 203 16.27 -1.02 10.14
C LEU A 203 16.35 0.50 10.36
N ASP A 204 15.57 1.28 9.61
CA ASP A 204 15.50 2.74 9.76
C ASP A 204 15.09 3.14 11.18
N ARG A 205 14.15 2.39 11.77
CA ARG A 205 13.70 2.61 13.14
C ARG A 205 14.80 2.32 14.15
N ILE A 206 15.60 1.26 13.94
CA ILE A 206 16.74 0.92 14.79
C ILE A 206 17.78 2.03 14.74
N ILE A 207 18.15 2.49 13.55
CA ILE A 207 19.13 3.57 13.36
C ILE A 207 18.64 4.84 14.07
N GLY A 208 17.37 5.23 13.87
CA GLY A 208 16.79 6.39 14.55
C GLY A 208 16.74 6.26 16.07
N CYS A 209 16.52 5.06 16.61
CA CYS A 209 16.56 4.84 18.05
C CYS A 209 18.00 4.80 18.59
N ALA A 210 18.95 4.29 17.82
CA ALA A 210 20.38 4.26 18.15
C ALA A 210 20.97 5.68 18.21
N HIS A 211 20.62 6.52 17.22
CA HIS A 211 20.98 7.94 17.19
C HIS A 211 20.59 8.67 18.48
N HIS A 212 19.35 8.43 18.95
CA HIS A 212 18.82 9.01 20.19
C HIS A 212 19.17 8.20 21.45
N GLN A 213 20.01 7.16 21.34
CA GLN A 213 20.44 6.27 22.42
C GLN A 213 19.28 5.65 23.23
N LYS A 214 18.15 5.36 22.57
CA LYS A 214 16.95 4.81 23.21
C LYS A 214 17.00 3.29 23.39
N ILE A 215 17.83 2.60 22.62
CA ILE A 215 17.99 1.14 22.71
C ILE A 215 19.22 0.85 23.55
N LYS A 216 19.02 0.34 24.77
CA LYS A 216 20.09 -0.15 25.64
C LYS A 216 19.95 -1.64 25.92
N THR A 217 18.71 -2.11 26.00
CA THR A 217 18.36 -3.49 26.34
C THR A 217 17.56 -4.16 25.23
N LEU A 218 17.47 -5.50 25.30
CA LEU A 218 16.65 -6.30 24.38
C LEU A 218 15.17 -5.92 24.45
N GLN A 219 14.68 -5.55 25.63
CA GLN A 219 13.31 -5.12 25.83
C GLN A 219 13.02 -3.78 25.16
N ASP A 220 13.98 -2.86 25.14
CA ASP A 220 13.86 -1.58 24.42
C ASP A 220 13.77 -1.83 22.91
N LEU A 221 14.63 -2.70 22.38
CA LEU A 221 14.59 -3.07 20.96
C LEU A 221 13.23 -3.69 20.59
N LYS A 222 12.73 -4.63 21.41
CA LYS A 222 11.41 -5.27 21.22
C LYS A 222 10.28 -4.24 21.26
N LYS A 223 10.31 -3.33 22.23
CA LYS A 223 9.32 -2.27 22.41
C LYS A 223 9.29 -1.32 21.22
N GLU A 224 10.44 -0.84 20.77
CA GLU A 224 10.55 0.20 19.73
C GLU A 224 10.24 -0.34 18.34
N THR A 225 10.70 -1.54 18.01
CA THR A 225 10.54 -2.11 16.66
C THR A 225 9.31 -2.98 16.52
N LYS A 226 8.89 -3.68 17.58
CA LYS A 226 7.96 -4.84 17.51
C LYS A 226 8.39 -5.88 16.47
N TRP A 227 9.70 -6.01 16.27
CA TRP A 227 10.24 -7.02 15.38
C TRP A 227 10.11 -8.40 16.05
N MET A 228 9.62 -9.38 15.30
CA MET A 228 9.27 -10.70 15.84
C MET A 228 10.51 -11.51 16.24
N GLU A 229 11.61 -11.36 15.50
CA GLU A 229 12.86 -12.13 15.72
C GLU A 229 13.81 -11.45 16.71
N VAL A 230 13.31 -10.50 17.51
CA VAL A 230 14.15 -9.80 18.52
C VAL A 230 14.70 -10.78 19.54
N GLU A 231 13.98 -11.84 19.88
CA GLU A 231 14.41 -12.79 20.91
C GLU A 231 15.60 -13.65 20.45
N THR A 232 15.70 -13.94 19.15
CA THR A 232 16.74 -14.80 18.59
C THR A 232 17.93 -13.99 18.08
N LEU A 233 17.69 -12.88 17.38
CA LEU A 233 18.72 -12.10 16.69
C LEU A 233 18.98 -10.73 17.31
N GLY A 234 18.15 -10.29 18.27
CA GLY A 234 18.23 -8.93 18.81
C GLY A 234 19.49 -8.65 19.62
N LEU A 235 20.14 -9.66 20.21
CA LEU A 235 21.38 -9.49 20.97
C LEU A 235 22.55 -9.09 20.08
N ASP A 236 22.66 -9.69 18.89
CA ASP A 236 23.71 -9.36 17.92
C ASP A 236 23.56 -7.91 17.46
N VAL A 237 22.33 -7.50 17.15
CA VAL A 237 22.00 -6.12 16.76
C VAL A 237 22.37 -5.13 17.86
N ILE A 238 22.06 -5.43 19.12
CA ILE A 238 22.44 -4.58 20.26
C ILE A 238 23.96 -4.48 20.39
N THR A 239 24.67 -5.58 20.19
CA THR A 239 26.14 -5.62 20.24
C THR A 239 26.74 -4.72 19.15
N ILE A 240 26.22 -4.79 17.92
CA ILE A 240 26.62 -3.93 16.80
C ILE A 240 26.38 -2.45 17.15
N ILE A 241 25.19 -2.11 17.67
CA ILE A 241 24.86 -0.73 18.06
C ILE A 241 25.82 -0.21 19.14
N GLN A 242 26.08 -1.01 20.18
CA GLN A 242 26.96 -0.62 21.29
C GLN A 242 28.40 -0.42 20.84
N GLN A 243 28.93 -1.32 20.00
CA GLN A 243 30.27 -1.19 19.41
C GLN A 243 30.38 0.09 18.56
N HIS A 244 29.34 0.41 17.81
CA HIS A 244 29.31 1.61 16.98
C HIS A 244 29.26 2.89 17.79
N VAL A 245 28.40 2.95 18.82
CA VAL A 245 28.29 4.11 19.72
C VAL A 245 29.61 4.37 20.46
N GLN A 246 30.33 3.32 20.86
CA GLN A 246 31.65 3.45 21.49
C GLN A 246 32.71 4.03 20.53
N SER A 247 32.64 3.65 19.25
CA SER A 247 33.59 4.10 18.22
C SER A 247 33.43 5.58 17.86
N PHE A 248 32.22 6.12 17.97
CA PHE A 248 31.90 7.53 17.64
C PHE A 248 31.85 8.46 18.86
N SER A 249 32.31 8.01 20.03
CA SER A 249 32.41 8.90 21.19
C SER A 249 33.38 10.05 20.91
N PRO A 250 32.96 11.33 21.01
CA PRO A 250 33.78 12.49 20.68
C PRO A 250 35.05 12.62 21.55
N TYR A 251 35.14 11.86 22.66
CA TYR A 251 36.29 11.83 23.54
C TYR A 251 37.41 10.88 23.08
N ASN A 252 37.22 10.08 22.02
CA ASN A 252 38.21 9.14 21.49
C ASN A 252 39.05 9.69 20.31
N PHE A 253 39.05 11.01 20.08
CA PHE A 253 39.77 11.67 18.97
C PHE A 253 41.30 11.82 19.19
N HIS A 254 41.94 10.99 20.01
CA HIS A 254 43.38 11.11 20.31
C HIS A 254 44.32 10.18 19.55
N THR A 255 43.86 9.36 18.60
CA THR A 255 44.80 8.64 17.72
C THR A 255 44.33 8.68 16.27
N LYS A 256 44.96 9.56 15.48
CA LYS A 256 44.70 9.82 14.04
C LYS A 256 45.03 8.64 13.09
N GLU A 257 45.28 7.42 13.59
CA GLU A 257 45.84 6.35 12.75
C GLU A 257 44.83 5.32 12.22
N ASN A 258 43.58 5.28 12.70
CA ASN A 258 42.66 4.17 12.35
C ASN A 258 41.77 4.39 11.11
N TYR A 259 41.68 5.60 10.55
CA TYR A 259 40.86 5.83 9.35
C TYR A 259 41.54 5.41 8.03
N SER A 260 42.86 5.17 8.02
CA SER A 260 43.58 4.81 6.78
C SER A 260 43.49 3.30 6.44
N ARG A 261 43.14 2.43 7.40
CA ARG A 261 43.09 0.96 7.15
C ARG A 261 41.74 0.43 6.65
N LYS A 262 40.64 1.19 6.73
CA LYS A 262 39.32 0.71 6.29
C LYS A 262 39.02 0.91 4.80
N CYS A 263 39.76 1.79 4.10
CA CYS A 263 39.67 1.93 2.64
C CYS A 263 40.37 0.80 1.86
N VAL A 264 41.21 -0.01 2.50
CA VAL A 264 41.96 -1.08 1.82
C VAL A 264 41.20 -2.42 1.77
N MET A 265 40.16 -2.60 2.60
CA MET A 265 39.46 -3.90 2.70
C MET A 265 38.17 -4.01 1.86
N TYR A 266 37.62 -2.91 1.34
CA TYR A 266 36.47 -2.94 0.41
C TYR A 266 36.86 -2.64 -1.04
N GLY A 267 38.16 -2.66 -1.36
CA GLY A 267 38.72 -2.39 -2.68
C GLY A 267 38.91 -3.61 -3.59
N ASN A 268 38.34 -4.78 -3.29
CA ASN A 268 38.53 -5.99 -4.12
C ASN A 268 37.29 -6.91 -4.13
N ALA A 269 36.20 -6.54 -4.83
CA ALA A 269 35.18 -7.52 -5.27
C ALA A 269 34.17 -7.03 -6.33
N CYS A 270 34.42 -5.93 -7.07
CA CYS A 270 33.48 -5.47 -8.12
C CYS A 270 34.00 -5.59 -9.57
N ALA A 271 35.13 -6.25 -9.81
CA ALA A 271 35.66 -6.48 -11.15
C ALA A 271 35.70 -7.97 -11.47
N SER A 272 34.60 -8.54 -11.94
CA SER A 272 34.53 -9.74 -12.80
C SER A 272 33.09 -10.02 -13.25
N ARG A 273 32.53 -9.17 -14.11
CA ARG A 273 31.52 -9.62 -15.10
C ARG A 273 32.18 -9.51 -16.47
N GLY A 274 32.32 -10.68 -17.09
CA GLY A 274 33.24 -10.97 -18.20
C GLY A 274 33.11 -10.06 -19.41
N GLY A 275 34.22 -9.43 -19.76
CA GLY A 275 34.58 -9.15 -21.14
C GLY A 275 35.40 -10.34 -21.66
N LYS A 276 34.89 -11.07 -22.64
CA LYS A 276 35.67 -12.03 -23.41
C LYS A 276 36.63 -11.24 -24.30
N GLU A 277 37.90 -11.22 -23.93
CA GLU A 277 38.98 -10.66 -24.75
C GLU A 277 39.43 -11.73 -25.76
N ASN A 278 39.32 -11.40 -27.05
CA ASN A 278 39.77 -12.21 -28.16
C ASN A 278 41.30 -12.34 -28.10
N GLN A 279 41.81 -13.56 -27.90
CA GLN A 279 43.20 -13.87 -28.20
C GLN A 279 43.35 -13.95 -29.72
N ILE A 280 43.96 -12.92 -30.31
CA ILE A 280 44.61 -13.00 -31.62
C ILE A 280 45.92 -13.75 -31.38
N VAL A 281 46.03 -14.93 -31.99
CA VAL A 281 47.25 -15.73 -32.01
C VAL A 281 48.00 -15.34 -33.28
N ASP A 282 49.07 -14.56 -33.12
CA ASP A 282 50.07 -14.37 -34.18
C ASP A 282 50.87 -15.67 -34.33
N ILE A 283 50.84 -16.25 -35.53
CA ILE A 283 51.72 -17.35 -35.94
C ILE A 283 52.81 -16.73 -36.83
N GLY A 284 54.03 -16.73 -36.31
CA GLY A 284 55.26 -16.70 -37.11
C GLY A 284 55.72 -18.10 -37.46
#